data_AF-A0A7X2SZI3-F1
#
_entry.id   AF-A0A7X2SZI3-F1
#
_cell.length_a   1.000
_cell.length_b   1.000
_cell.length_c   1.000
_cell.angle_alpha   90.00
_cell.angle_beta   90.00
_cell.angle_gamma   90.00
#
_symmetry.space_group_name_H-M   'P 1'
#
loop_
_entity.id
_entity.type
_entity.pdbx_description
1 polymer ?
#
loop_
_entity_poly.entity_id
_entity_poly.type
_entity_poly.pdbx_seq_one_letter_code
_entity_poly.pdbx_strand_id
1 'polypeptide(L)' 'MKLRVIALGLLATFSSASVLADASSDLQQRLNKVSSFHASFTQKVTDSSGANVQDGEGELWVKRPSLFNWHM' A
#
# COMPACT_ATOMS: atom_id res chain seq x y z
N MET A 1 32.11 -13.04 37.31
CA MET A 1 31.29 -13.70 36.27
C MET A 1 29.86 -13.13 36.19
N LYS A 2 29.14 -12.98 37.31
CA LYS A 2 27.74 -12.48 37.33
C LYS A 2 27.50 -11.13 36.62
N LEU A 3 28.39 -10.15 36.82
CA LEU A 3 28.26 -8.81 36.22
C LEU A 3 28.36 -8.82 34.69
N ARG A 4 29.18 -9.71 34.11
CA ARG A 4 29.33 -9.85 32.65
C ARG A 4 28.10 -10.47 32.00
N VAL A 5 27.45 -11.41 32.68
CA VAL A 5 26.19 -12.03 32.22
C VAL A 5 25.05 -11.02 32.24
N ILE A 6 24.98 -10.18 33.28
CA ILE A 6 23.98 -9.10 33.37
C ILE A 6 24.24 -8.05 32.28
N ALA A 7 25.49 -7.69 32.02
CA ALA A 7 25.86 -6.74 30.96
C ALA A 7 25.50 -7.26 29.55
N LEU A 8 25.75 -8.55 29.26
CA LEU A 8 25.33 -9.16 27.99
C LEU A 8 23.81 -9.24 27.86
N GLY A 9 23.11 -9.56 28.95
CA GLY A 9 21.64 -9.59 28.99
C GLY A 9 21.04 -8.21 28.72
N LEU A 10 21.62 -7.14 29.27
CA LEU A 10 21.19 -5.77 29.00
C LEU A 10 21.40 -5.40 27.53
N LEU A 11 22.55 -5.72 26.94
CA LEU A 11 22.80 -5.44 25.51
C LEU A 11 21.78 -6.14 24.58
N ALA A 12 21.37 -7.37 24.91
CA ALA A 12 20.37 -8.11 24.12
C ALA A 12 18.96 -7.49 24.18
N THR A 13 18.64 -6.72 25.23
CA THR A 13 17.35 -6.00 25.32
C THR A 13 17.30 -4.71 24.50
N PHE A 14 18.45 -4.18 24.08
CA PHE A 14 18.54 -2.99 23.21
C PHE A 14 18.49 -3.31 21.72
N SER A 15 18.59 -4.59 21.32
CA SER A 15 18.54 -5.01 19.91
C SER A 15 17.13 -5.12 19.32
N SER A 16 16.12 -4.49 19.93
CA SER A 16 14.80 -4.34 19.31
C SER A 16 14.93 -3.44 18.10
N ALA A 17 15.07 -4.03 16.90
CA ALA A 17 15.13 -3.29 15.65
C ALA A 17 13.82 -2.50 15.49
N SER A 18 13.89 -1.18 15.56
CA SER A 18 12.79 -0.31 15.18
C SER A 18 12.56 -0.48 13.68
N VAL A 19 11.51 -1.20 13.31
CA VAL A 19 11.08 -1.30 11.92
C VAL A 19 10.56 0.08 11.51
N LEU A 20 11.31 0.75 10.63
CA LEU A 20 10.86 1.98 9.98
C LEU A 20 9.78 1.59 8.97
N ALA A 21 8.52 1.86 9.29
CA ALA A 21 7.42 1.66 8.36
C ALA A 21 7.48 2.76 7.28
N ASP A 22 7.62 2.36 6.02
CA ASP A 22 7.51 3.25 4.86
C ASP A 22 6.47 2.69 3.88
N ALA A 23 5.20 3.02 4.15
CA ALA A 23 4.08 2.56 3.34
C ALA A 23 4.14 3.08 1.89
N SER A 24 4.79 4.22 1.64
CA SER A 24 4.96 4.76 0.29
C SER A 24 5.89 3.88 -0.53
N SER A 25 7.04 3.51 0.05
CA SER A 25 7.99 2.59 -0.59
C SER A 25 7.35 1.23 -0.85
N ASP A 26 6.63 0.66 0.13
CA ASP A 26 5.94 -0.61 -0.02
C ASP A 26 4.88 -0.57 -1.13
N LEU A 27 4.09 0.51 -1.20
CA LEU A 27 3.08 0.70 -2.24
C LEU A 27 3.74 0.80 -3.62
N GLN A 28 4.78 1.62 -3.75
CA GLN A 28 5.53 1.76 -5.00
C GLN A 28 6.12 0.42 -5.45
N GLN A 29 6.74 -0.34 -4.54
CA GLN A 29 7.32 -1.65 -4.84
C GLN A 29 6.26 -2.64 -5.35
N ARG A 30 5.07 -2.65 -4.75
CA ARG A 30 3.96 -3.50 -5.18
C ARG A 30 3.44 -3.08 -6.54
N LEU A 31 3.14 -1.79 -6.72
CA LEU A 31 2.63 -1.27 -7.98
C LEU A 31 3.62 -1.53 -9.10
N ASN A 32 4.93 -1.30 -8.88
CA ASN A 32 6.00 -1.47 -9.87
C ASN A 32 6.07 -2.86 -10.52
N LYS A 33 5.50 -3.90 -9.90
CA LYS A 33 5.40 -5.25 -10.48
C LYS A 33 4.46 -5.36 -11.68
N VAL A 34 3.52 -4.43 -11.83
CA VAL A 34 2.46 -4.47 -12.87
C VAL A 34 2.59 -3.30 -13.84
N SER A 35 3.40 -3.43 -14.89
CA SER A 35 3.64 -2.35 -15.86
C SER A 35 2.42 -1.97 -16.70
N SER A 36 1.51 -2.93 -16.92
CA SER A 36 0.21 -2.71 -17.54
C SER A 36 -0.83 -3.70 -17.03
N PHE A 37 -2.10 -3.29 -16.98
CA PHE A 37 -3.22 -4.19 -16.68
C PHE A 37 -4.50 -3.73 -17.38
N HIS A 38 -5.47 -4.64 -17.41
CA HIS A 38 -6.85 -4.41 -17.81
C HIS A 38 -7.78 -5.03 -16.76
N ALA A 39 -8.83 -4.32 -16.35
CA ALA A 39 -9.80 -4.80 -15.38
C ALA A 39 -11.17 -4.15 -15.56
N SER A 40 -12.23 -4.92 -15.32
CA SER A 40 -13.59 -4.43 -15.12
C SER A 40 -13.73 -3.77 -13.74
N PHE A 41 -14.53 -2.72 -13.61
CA PHE A 41 -14.82 -2.06 -12.34
C PHE A 41 -16.32 -1.78 -12.15
N THR A 42 -16.72 -1.64 -10.89
CA THR A 42 -18.00 -1.05 -10.47
C THR A 42 -17.69 0.17 -9.62
N GLN A 43 -18.26 1.32 -9.98
CA GLN A 43 -18.08 2.60 -9.31
C GLN A 43 -19.34 2.96 -8.50
N LYS A 44 -19.13 3.44 -7.28
CA LYS A 44 -20.17 4.04 -6.44
C LYS A 44 -19.70 5.41 -5.96
N VAL A 45 -20.49 6.45 -6.21
CA VAL A 45 -20.21 7.82 -5.83
C VAL A 45 -21.19 8.25 -4.75
N THR A 46 -20.69 8.76 -3.63
CA THR A 46 -21.51 9.27 -2.54
C THR A 46 -21.20 10.74 -2.28
N ASP A 47 -22.21 11.53 -1.93
CA ASP A 47 -22.01 12.91 -1.47
C ASP A 47 -21.50 12.96 -0.01
N SER A 48 -21.32 14.18 0.52
CA SER A 48 -20.85 14.40 1.88
C SER A 48 -21.82 13.94 2.97
N SER A 49 -23.10 13.73 2.64
CA SER A 49 -24.09 13.14 3.54
C SER A 49 -24.02 11.61 3.57
N GLY A 50 -23.26 11.01 2.65
CA GLY A 50 -23.18 9.56 2.45
C GLY A 50 -24.29 9.02 1.55
N ALA A 51 -25.13 9.89 0.97
CA ALA A 51 -26.14 9.47 0.01
C ALA A 51 -25.47 9.04 -1.30
N ASN A 52 -25.95 7.95 -1.90
CA ASN A 52 -25.50 7.53 -3.22
C ASN A 52 -26.01 8.52 -4.27
N VAL A 53 -25.10 9.06 -5.07
CA VAL A 53 -25.42 10.01 -6.14
C VAL A 53 -25.21 9.41 -7.53
N GLN A 54 -24.42 8.35 -7.67
CA GLN A 54 -24.18 7.69 -8.95
C GLN A 54 -23.57 6.30 -8.76
N ASP A 55 -24.10 5.33 -9.48
CA ASP A 55 -23.47 4.02 -9.70
C ASP A 55 -23.02 3.92 -11.17
N GLY A 56 -21.97 3.15 -11.43
CA GLY A 56 -21.45 2.91 -12.78
C GLY A 56 -20.68 1.61 -12.88
N GLU A 57 -20.52 1.10 -14.09
CA GLU A 57 -19.68 -0.05 -14.42
C GLU A 57 -18.79 0.33 -15.60
N GLY A 58 -17.72 -0.43 -15.83
CA GLY A 58 -16.85 -0.15 -16.96
C GLY A 58 -15.57 -0.96 -16.95
N GLU A 59 -14.67 -0.59 -17.86
CA GLU A 59 -13.36 -1.22 -18.05
C GLU A 59 -12.23 -0.18 -17.94
N LEU A 60 -11.13 -0.60 -17.32
CA LEU A 60 -9.94 0.21 -17.09
C LEU A 60 -8.71 -0.47 -17.68
N TRP A 61 -8.00 0.24 -18.56
CA TRP A 61 -6.67 -0.14 -19.02
C TRP A 61 -5.64 0.84 -18.47
N VAL A 62 -4.52 0.33 -17.98
CA VAL A 62 -3.39 1.13 -17.53
C VAL A 62 -2.11 0.57 -18.13
N LYS A 63 -1.23 1.46 -18.58
CA LYS A 63 0.14 1.16 -18.97
C LYS A 63 1.07 2.29 -18.52
N ARG A 64 2.01 1.98 -17.64
CA ARG A 64 2.98 2.96 -17.15
C ARG A 64 3.95 3.39 -18.28
N PRO A 65 4.46 4.64 -18.22
CA PRO A 65 4.34 5.59 -17.12
C PRO A 65 3.03 6.39 -17.08
N SER A 66 2.33 6.58 -18.20
CA SER A 66 1.26 7.61 -18.28
C SER A 66 0.11 7.30 -19.24
N LEU A 67 -0.02 6.05 -19.72
CA LEU A 67 -1.12 5.65 -20.59
C LEU A 67 -2.24 5.04 -19.74
N PHE A 68 -3.45 5.55 -19.88
CA PHE A 68 -4.64 4.97 -19.28
C PHE A 68 -5.83 5.16 -20.21
N ASN A 69 -6.79 4.25 -20.14
CA ASN A 69 -8.08 4.36 -20.80
C ASN A 69 -9.17 3.96 -19.81
N TRP A 70 -10.17 4.82 -19.66
CA TRP A 70 -11.32 4.63 -18.78
C TRP A 70 -12.58 4.61 -19.64
N HIS A 71 -13.25 3.46 -19.68
CA HIS A 71 -14.46 3.28 -20.45
C HIS A 71 -15.60 2.95 -19.51
N MET A 72 -16.60 3.83 -19.45
CA MET A 72 -17.89 3.60 -18.77
C MET A 72 -18.92 3.11 -19.76
#